data_AF-A0A6A3DG83-F1
#
_entry.id   AF-A0A6A3DG83-F1
#
_cell.length_a   1.000
_cell.length_b   1.000
_cell.length_c   1.000
_cell.angle_alpha   90.00
_cell.angle_beta   90.00
_cell.angle_gamma   90.00
#
_symmetry.space_group_name_H-M   'P 1'
#
loop_
_entity.id
_entity.type
_entity.pdbx_description
1 polymer ?
#
loop_
_entity_poly.entity_id
_entity_poly.type
_entity_poly.pdbx_seq_one_letter_code
_entity_poly.pdbx_strand_id
1 'polypeptide(L)' 'MNYVAAKVAGYKRVREVEFIDTIPTSLSGKILRRELQAVEDKKLEMQPSRL' A
#
# COMPACT_ATOMS: atom_id res chain seq x y z
N MET A 1 5.52 14.28 2.62
CA MET A 1 4.30 13.87 1.88
C MET A 1 3.28 15.02 1.84
N ASN A 2 3.64 16.14 1.21
CA ASN A 2 3.01 17.43 1.53
C ASN A 2 1.71 17.70 0.75
N TYR A 3 1.66 17.22 -0.50
CA TYR A 3 0.50 17.42 -1.38
C TYR A 3 -0.80 16.87 -0.79
N VAL A 4 -0.78 15.63 -0.31
CA VAL A 4 -1.96 15.01 0.33
C VAL A 4 -2.20 15.59 1.71
N ALA A 5 -1.14 15.82 2.51
CA ALA A 5 -1.27 16.31 3.88
C ALA A 5 -1.92 17.71 3.98
N ALA A 6 -1.83 18.54 2.94
CA ALA A 6 -2.52 19.82 2.85
C ALA A 6 -4.03 19.70 2.55
N LYS A 7 -4.49 18.53 2.08
CA LYS A 7 -5.87 18.28 1.62
C LYS A 7 -6.71 17.42 2.57
N VAL A 8 -6.08 16.82 3.58
CA VAL A 8 -6.74 15.84 4.46
C VAL A 8 -6.44 16.12 5.93
N ALA A 9 -7.37 15.73 6.81
CA ALA A 9 -7.17 15.76 8.25
C ALA A 9 -5.93 14.92 8.66
N GLY A 10 -5.29 15.29 9.78
CA GLY A 10 -4.02 14.69 10.20
C GLY A 10 -4.01 13.16 10.27
N TYR A 11 -5.11 12.56 10.72
CA TYR A 11 -5.24 11.10 10.85
C TYR A 11 -5.44 10.37 9.51
N LYS A 12 -5.78 11.08 8.42
CA LYS A 12 -5.94 10.54 7.06
C LYS A 12 -4.70 10.71 6.20
N ARG A 13 -3.59 11.18 6.77
CA ARG A 13 -2.35 11.38 6.02
C ARG A 13 -1.77 10.04 5.59
N VAL A 14 -1.31 9.98 4.34
CA VAL A 14 -0.55 8.85 3.80
C VAL A 14 0.81 8.81 4.51
N ARG A 15 1.19 7.63 5.01
CA ARG A 15 2.44 7.42 5.76
C ARG A 15 3.56 6.93 4.84
N GLU A 16 3.22 6.07 3.90
CA GLU A 16 4.14 5.41 2.98
C GLU A 16 3.51 5.34 1.58
N VAL A 17 4.33 5.39 0.54
CA VAL A 17 3.91 5.16 -0.84
C VAL A 17 4.89 4.21 -1.48
N GLU A 18 4.32 3.22 -2.15
CA GLU A 18 5.03 2.27 -2.99
C GLU A 18 4.51 2.42 -4.42
N PHE A 19 5.44 2.40 -5.37
CA PHE A 19 5.11 2.36 -6.79
C PHE A 19 5.25 0.92 -7.26
N ILE A 20 4.20 0.44 -7.93
CA ILE A 20 4.14 -0.87 -8.57
C ILE A 20 3.87 -0.66 -10.05
N ASP A 21 4.38 -1.55 -10.89
CA ASP A 21 4.21 -1.43 -12.34
C ASP A 21 2.74 -1.55 -12.76
N THR A 22 1.98 -2.42 -12.07
CA THR A 22 0.58 -2.70 -12.39
C THR A 22 -0.26 -2.93 -11.14
N ILE A 23 -1.49 -2.39 -11.14
CA ILE A 23 -2.48 -2.68 -10.10
C ILE A 23 -3.14 -4.03 -10.41
N PRO A 24 -3.15 -4.98 -9.46
CA PRO A 24 -3.79 -6.27 -9.69
C PRO A 24 -5.31 -6.11 -9.81
N THR A 25 -5.88 -6.67 -10.87
CA THR A 25 -7.31 -6.59 -11.17
C THR A 25 -7.86 -7.95 -11.57
N SER A 26 -9.13 -8.21 -11.26
CA SER A 26 -9.86 -9.36 -11.79
C SER A 26 -10.02 -9.28 -13.31
N LEU A 27 -10.47 -10.37 -13.93
CA LEU A 27 -10.87 -10.38 -15.35
C LEU A 27 -11.96 -9.35 -15.69
N SER A 28 -12.72 -8.92 -14.68
CA SER A 28 -13.75 -7.87 -14.80
C SER A 28 -13.25 -6.46 -14.40
N GLY A 29 -11.95 -6.30 -14.16
CA GLY A 29 -11.32 -5.01 -13.82
C GLY A 29 -11.45 -4.58 -12.36
N LYS A 30 -11.98 -5.42 -11.46
CA LYS A 30 -12.09 -5.09 -10.04
C LYS A 30 -10.71 -5.17 -9.39
N ILE A 31 -10.29 -4.11 -8.69
CA ILE A 31 -9.02 -4.08 -7.96
C ILE A 31 -9.00 -5.17 -6.89
N LEU A 32 -7.98 -6.03 -6.94
CA LEU A 32 -7.78 -7.13 -6.01
C LEU A 32 -6.94 -6.66 -4.81
N ARG A 33 -7.56 -5.92 -3.89
CA ARG A 33 -6.89 -5.38 -2.69
C ARG A 33 -6.25 -6.47 -1.80
N ARG A 34 -6.81 -7.69 -1.81
CA ARG A 34 -6.25 -8.82 -1.06
C ARG A 34 -4.87 -9.22 -1.57
N GLU A 35 -4.62 -9.12 -2.87
CA GLU A 35 -3.31 -9.45 -3.44
C GLU A 35 -2.28 -8.38 -3.05
N LEU A 36 -2.67 -7.11 -3.08
CA LEU A 36 -1.84 -6.02 -2.56
C LEU A 36 -1.49 -6.22 -1.08
N GLN A 37 -2.47 -6.60 -0.25
CA GLN A 37 -2.24 -6.88 1.16
C GLN A 37 -1.27 -8.05 1.35
N ALA A 38 -1.44 -9.15 0.60
CA ALA A 38 -0.59 -10.33 0.71
C ALA A 38 0.87 -10.05 0.30
N VAL A 39 1.11 -9.11 -0.63
CA VAL A 39 2.48 -8.67 -0.97
C VAL A 39 3.11 -7.94 0.22
N GLU A 40 2.37 -7.03 0.85
CA GLU A 40 2.89 -6.29 2.02
C GLU A 40 3.09 -7.21 3.23
N ASP A 41 2.18 -8.17 3.47
CA ASP A 41 2.31 -9.14 4.55
C ASP A 41 3.58 -9.98 4.40
N LYS A 42 3.85 -10.49 3.18
CA LYS A 42 5.10 -11.22 2.88
C LYS A 42 6.35 -10.36 3.09
N LYS A 43 6.28 -9.08 2.73
CA LYS A 43 7.39 -8.13 2.91
C LYS A 43 7.65 -7.86 4.39
N LEU A 44 6.62 -7.85 5.23
CA LEU A 44 6.75 -7.77 6.69
C LEU A 44 7.35 -9.06 7.26
N GLU A 45 6.92 -10.25 6.79
CA GLU A 45 7.48 -11.55 7.21
C GLU A 45 8.97 -11.69 6.85
N MET A 46 9.35 -11.23 5.66
CA MET A 46 10.74 -11.24 5.17
C MET A 46 11.66 -10.22 5.84
N GLN A 47 11.09 -9.30 6.62
CA GLN A 47 11.83 -8.38 7.46
C GLN A 47 11.78 -8.88 8.91
N PRO A 48 12.48 -9.97 9.28
CA PRO A 48 12.64 -10.31 10.68
C PRO A 48 13.30 -9.09 11.33
N SER A 49 12.64 -8.58 12.37
CA SER A 49 13.04 -7.39 13.08
C SER A 49 14.53 -7.44 13.39
N ARG A 50 15.25 -6.40 12.94
CA ARG A 50 16.53 -5.99 13.49
C ARG A 50 16.29 -5.61 14.96
N LEU A 51 16.29 -6.60 15.82
CA LEU A 51 16.48 -6.50 17.26
C LEU A 51 17.64 -7.41 17.63
#